data_AF-A0A1D6GH56-F1
#
_entry.id   AF-A0A1D6GH56-F1
#
_cell.length_a   1.000
_cell.length_b   1.000
_cell.length_c   1.000
_cell.angle_alpha   90.00
_cell.angle_beta   90.00
_cell.angle_gamma   90.00
#
_symmetry.space_group_name_H-M   'P 1'
#
loop_
_entity.id
_entity.type
_entity.pdbx_description
1 polymer ?
#
loop_
_entity_poly.entity_id
_entity_poly.type
_entity_poly.pdbx_seq_one_letter_code
_entity_poly.pdbx_strand_id
1 'polypeptide(L)'
;MKQMKVLSDLLIAVSKAERQEARMRIRQESFRLGNVGVMRAGTIISEIWEDGQAIKDLNSHLKSLLETKETIERHRKSLKKRQSGKDLDAVLKATPILPEKEARIIIVQIFQGLVYLNKRGQKIIHYDLKPGNVLFDEVGVAKVTDFGLSKIVEDDVGSQGMELTSQGAGTYWYLPPECFDLSKTPFISSKVDVWSAGVMFYQMLYGRRPFGHDQTQERILREDTIINARRVEFPSKPAVSNEAKDLIRRCLTYNQSERPDVLTITQDHYLSYAKK
;
A
#
# COMPACT_ATOMS: atom_id res chain seq x y z
N MET A 1 28.53 -22.68 71.33
CA MET A 1 29.43 -23.18 70.26
C MET A 1 28.68 -23.73 69.04
N LYS A 2 27.71 -24.67 69.17
CA LYS A 2 27.00 -25.24 68.01
C LYS A 2 26.17 -24.23 67.19
N GLN A 3 25.45 -23.29 67.82
CA GLN A 3 24.65 -22.27 67.13
C GLN A 3 25.48 -21.30 66.27
N MET A 4 26.64 -20.84 66.76
CA MET A 4 27.54 -19.96 65.99
C MET A 4 28.09 -20.64 64.73
N LYS A 5 28.36 -21.95 64.79
CA LYS A 5 28.85 -22.70 63.63
C LYS A 5 27.78 -22.82 62.54
N VAL A 6 26.54 -23.12 62.94
CA VAL A 6 25.39 -23.18 62.03
C VAL A 6 25.12 -21.83 61.35
N LEU A 7 25.21 -20.73 62.09
CA LEU A 7 25.03 -19.38 61.52
C LEU A 7 26.12 -19.03 60.49
N SER A 8 27.37 -19.39 60.76
CA SER A 8 28.49 -19.20 59.83
C SER A 8 28.32 -20.01 58.54
N ASP A 9 27.95 -21.29 58.67
CA ASP A 9 27.73 -22.18 57.52
C ASP A 9 26.56 -21.69 56.64
N LEU A 10 25.49 -21.17 57.25
CA LEU A 10 24.36 -20.55 56.54
C LEU A 10 24.78 -19.26 55.80
N LEU A 11 25.55 -18.37 56.42
CA LEU A 11 26.06 -17.16 55.77
C LEU A 11 26.95 -17.48 54.56
N ILE A 12 27.80 -18.50 54.67
CA ILE A 12 28.64 -18.97 53.56
C ILE A 12 27.78 -19.54 52.43
N ALA A 13 26.74 -20.31 52.76
CA ALA A 13 25.82 -20.89 51.78
C ALA A 13 25.05 -19.81 51.01
N VAL A 14 24.49 -18.82 51.71
CA VAL A 14 23.78 -17.67 51.10
C VAL A 14 24.73 -16.90 50.19
N SER A 15 25.93 -16.55 50.65
CA SER A 15 26.92 -15.83 49.83
C SER A 15 27.37 -16.62 48.59
N LYS A 16 27.43 -17.96 48.66
CA LYS A 16 27.70 -18.80 47.48
C LYS A 16 26.52 -18.80 46.50
N ALA A 17 25.29 -18.90 47.00
CA ALA A 17 24.08 -18.86 46.18
C ALA A 17 23.94 -17.52 45.45
N GLU A 18 24.11 -16.39 46.15
CA GLU A 18 24.06 -15.04 45.57
C GLU A 18 25.11 -14.85 44.47
N ARG A 19 26.35 -15.31 44.68
CA ARG A 19 27.41 -15.25 43.66
C ARG A 19 27.10 -16.12 42.45
N GLN A 20 26.49 -17.27 42.65
CA GLN A 20 26.07 -18.13 41.54
C GLN A 20 24.96 -17.49 40.73
N GLU A 21 23.96 -16.90 41.39
CA GLU A 21 22.86 -16.20 40.73
C GLU A 21 23.37 -14.98 39.94
N ALA A 22 24.24 -14.16 40.54
CA ALA A 22 24.87 -13.03 39.86
C ALA A 22 25.66 -13.47 38.61
N ARG A 23 26.41 -14.57 38.69
CA ARG A 23 27.13 -15.14 37.53
C ARG A 23 26.18 -15.62 36.43
N MET A 24 25.05 -16.24 36.79
CA MET A 24 24.06 -16.66 35.80
C MET A 24 23.41 -15.46 35.10
N ARG A 25 23.06 -14.39 35.85
CA ARG A 25 22.53 -13.15 35.29
C ARG A 25 23.51 -12.49 34.33
N ILE A 26 24.77 -12.31 34.76
CA ILE A 26 25.82 -11.73 33.91
C ILE A 26 25.99 -12.58 32.64
N ARG A 27 26.02 -13.92 32.75
CA ARG A 27 26.15 -14.79 31.57
C ARG A 27 24.99 -14.63 30.59
N GLN A 28 23.76 -14.53 31.08
CA GLN A 28 22.58 -14.31 30.24
C GLN A 28 22.60 -12.91 29.59
N GLU A 29 22.95 -11.88 30.36
CA GLU A 29 23.07 -10.52 29.85
C GLU A 29 24.21 -10.38 28.83
N SER A 30 25.36 -11.01 29.08
CA SER A 30 26.48 -11.08 28.13
C SER A 30 26.09 -11.78 26.83
N PHE A 31 25.32 -12.87 26.89
CA PHE A 31 24.82 -13.52 25.68
C PHE A 31 23.82 -12.64 24.91
N ARG A 32 22.97 -11.91 25.63
CA ARG A 32 21.92 -11.08 25.02
C ARG A 32 22.46 -9.77 24.44
N LEU A 33 23.24 -9.03 25.21
CA LEU A 33 23.71 -7.69 24.88
C LEU A 33 25.13 -7.71 24.30
N GLY A 34 25.97 -8.63 24.75
CA GLY A 34 27.37 -8.68 24.38
C GLY A 34 28.28 -8.52 25.59
N ASN A 35 29.57 -8.70 25.36
CA ASN A 35 30.59 -8.63 26.40
C ASN A 35 31.90 -8.09 25.85
N VAL A 36 32.73 -7.58 26.76
CA VAL A 36 34.12 -7.21 26.45
C VAL A 36 34.97 -8.48 26.47
N GLY A 37 35.44 -8.89 25.30
CA GLY A 37 36.49 -9.87 25.12
C GLY A 37 37.87 -9.24 25.17
N VAL A 38 38.90 -10.06 25.35
CA VAL A 38 40.30 -9.62 25.33
C VAL A 38 40.98 -10.28 24.14
N MET A 39 41.49 -9.47 23.21
CA MET A 39 42.27 -9.94 22.08
C MET A 39 43.74 -9.62 22.30
N ARG A 40 44.59 -10.61 22.05
CA ARG A 40 46.05 -10.44 22.10
C ARG A 40 46.63 -10.55 20.70
N ALA A 41 47.33 -9.51 20.28
CA ALA A 41 48.11 -9.48 19.05
C ALA A 41 49.59 -9.25 19.41
N GLY A 42 50.37 -10.33 19.48
CA GLY A 42 51.77 -10.30 19.92
C GLY A 42 51.89 -9.89 21.39
N THR A 43 52.56 -8.75 21.65
CA THR A 43 52.70 -8.15 22.98
C THR A 43 51.56 -7.20 23.35
N ILE A 44 50.70 -6.83 22.41
CA ILE A 44 49.60 -5.88 22.66
C ILE A 44 48.35 -6.66 23.07
N ILE A 45 47.74 -6.21 24.17
CA ILE A 45 46.45 -6.69 24.66
C ILE A 45 45.45 -5.55 24.50
N SER A 46 44.33 -5.81 23.83
CA SER A 46 43.25 -4.84 23.64
C SER A 46 41.90 -5.44 24.00
N GLU A 47 41.05 -4.62 24.59
CA GLU A 47 39.65 -4.95 24.84
C GLU A 47 38.85 -4.79 23.54
N ILE A 48 38.03 -5.80 23.21
CA ILE A 48 37.16 -5.80 22.04
C ILE A 48 35.76 -6.13 22.49
N TRP A 49 34.80 -5.33 22.05
CA TRP A 49 33.39 -5.62 22.27
C TRP A 49 32.91 -6.72 21.32
N GLU A 50 32.28 -7.76 21.86
CA GLU A 50 31.58 -8.80 21.09
C GLU A 50 30.07 -8.63 21.25
N ASP A 51 29.38 -8.41 20.14
CA ASP A 51 27.92 -8.24 20.14
C ASP A 51 27.19 -9.52 20.59
N GLY A 52 26.24 -9.33 21.50
CA GLY A 52 25.26 -10.34 21.88
C GLY A 52 24.18 -10.52 20.82
N GLN A 53 23.31 -11.52 21.01
CA GLN A 53 22.30 -11.89 20.02
C GLN A 53 21.34 -10.73 19.69
N ALA A 54 20.92 -9.95 20.69
CA ALA A 54 19.97 -8.86 20.47
C ALA A 54 20.57 -7.74 19.59
N ILE A 55 21.85 -7.42 19.77
CA ILE A 55 22.54 -6.42 18.94
C ILE A 55 22.74 -6.95 17.51
N LYS A 56 23.11 -8.23 17.36
CA LYS A 56 23.22 -8.88 16.05
C LYS A 56 21.90 -8.86 15.29
N ASP A 57 20.80 -9.19 15.95
CA ASP A 57 19.45 -9.16 15.35
C ASP A 57 19.06 -7.74 14.93
N LEU A 58 19.35 -6.74 15.77
CA LEU A 58 19.09 -5.33 15.47
C LEU A 58 19.91 -4.86 14.26
N ASN A 59 21.20 -5.21 14.21
CA ASN A 59 22.09 -4.87 13.10
C ASN A 59 21.65 -5.55 11.79
N SER A 60 21.20 -6.79 11.86
CA SER A 60 20.60 -7.50 10.72
C SER A 60 19.34 -6.78 10.22
N HIS A 61 18.47 -6.37 11.14
CA HIS A 61 17.28 -5.60 10.81
C HIS A 61 17.61 -4.24 10.19
N LEU A 62 18.59 -3.52 10.74
CA LEU A 62 19.07 -2.26 10.20
C LEU A 62 19.61 -2.43 8.78
N LYS A 63 20.41 -3.47 8.53
CA LYS A 63 20.93 -3.78 7.19
C LYS A 63 19.80 -4.01 6.20
N SER A 64 18.80 -4.82 6.57
CA SER A 64 17.60 -5.04 5.75
C SER A 64 16.84 -3.75 5.45
N LEU A 65 16.70 -2.85 6.43
CA LEU A 65 16.05 -1.55 6.25
C LEU A 65 16.84 -0.64 5.31
N LEU A 66 18.17 -0.63 5.41
CA LEU A 66 19.04 0.14 4.52
C LEU A 66 18.95 -0.34 3.08
N GLU A 67 19.00 -1.66 2.84
CA GLU A 67 18.83 -2.25 1.51
C GLU A 67 17.44 -1.94 0.92
N THR A 68 16.40 -1.99 1.76
CA THR A 68 15.04 -1.60 1.37
C THR A 68 14.98 -0.13 0.97
N LYS A 69 15.59 0.76 1.79
CA LYS A 69 15.67 2.20 1.52
C LYS A 69 16.39 2.48 0.20
N GLU A 70 17.54 1.85 -0.04
CA GLU A 70 18.27 2.01 -1.30
C GLU A 70 17.47 1.55 -2.52
N THR A 71 16.74 0.44 -2.39
CA THR A 71 15.87 -0.05 -3.46
C THR A 71 14.74 0.94 -3.76
N ILE A 72 14.13 1.50 -2.71
CA ILE A 72 13.13 2.57 -2.83
C ILE A 72 13.75 3.80 -3.50
N GLU A 73 14.96 4.21 -3.11
CA GLU A 73 15.65 5.36 -3.71
C GLU A 73 16.04 5.12 -5.18
N ARG A 74 16.45 3.90 -5.55
CA ARG A 74 16.72 3.52 -6.93
C ARG A 74 15.45 3.58 -7.78
N HIS A 75 14.35 3.00 -7.30
CA HIS A 75 13.06 3.13 -7.97
C HIS A 75 12.61 4.59 -8.08
N ARG A 76 12.77 5.38 -7.01
CA ARG A 76 12.48 6.82 -7.00
C ARG A 76 13.31 7.58 -8.04
N LYS A 77 14.61 7.31 -8.17
CA LYS A 77 15.46 7.93 -9.20
C LYS A 77 15.04 7.53 -10.62
N SER A 78 14.65 6.27 -10.82
CA SER A 78 14.12 5.77 -12.10
C SER A 78 12.83 6.50 -12.50
N LEU A 79 11.89 6.66 -11.56
CA LEU A 79 10.64 7.40 -11.76
C LEU A 79 10.91 8.90 -12.00
N LYS A 80 11.80 9.52 -11.21
CA LYS A 80 12.19 10.93 -11.34
C LYS A 80 12.75 11.27 -12.74
N LYS A 81 13.58 10.39 -13.31
CA LYS A 81 14.16 10.61 -14.66
C LYS A 81 13.10 10.60 -15.77
N ARG A 82 11.87 10.10 -15.50
CA ARG A 82 10.81 9.92 -16.50
C ARG A 82 9.64 10.91 -16.38
N GLN A 83 9.40 11.55 -15.23
CA GLN A 83 8.01 11.99 -14.91
C GLN A 83 7.79 13.38 -14.28
N SER A 84 8.80 14.24 -14.09
CA SER A 84 8.54 15.56 -13.47
C SER A 84 7.54 16.38 -14.29
N GLY A 85 6.39 16.69 -13.69
CA GLY A 85 5.31 17.51 -14.26
C GLY A 85 4.40 16.82 -15.28
N LYS A 86 4.51 15.50 -15.48
CA LYS A 86 3.65 14.73 -16.38
C LYS A 86 2.53 14.03 -15.62
N ASP A 87 1.37 13.90 -16.25
CA ASP A 87 0.28 13.05 -15.78
C ASP A 87 0.52 11.57 -16.13
N LEU A 88 -0.24 10.67 -15.49
CA LEU A 88 -0.17 9.23 -15.75
C LEU A 88 -0.63 8.87 -17.17
N ASP A 89 -1.48 9.66 -17.82
CA ASP A 89 -1.86 9.43 -19.22
C ASP A 89 -0.66 9.60 -20.17
N ALA A 90 0.14 10.66 -19.98
CA ALA A 90 1.38 10.90 -20.71
C ALA A 90 2.41 9.79 -20.45
N VAL A 91 2.46 9.26 -19.22
CA VAL A 91 3.30 8.09 -18.90
C VAL A 91 2.84 6.86 -19.66
N LEU A 92 1.53 6.56 -19.67
CA LEU A 92 0.96 5.40 -20.36
C LEU A 92 1.03 5.51 -21.89
N LYS A 93 0.99 6.72 -22.46
CA LYS A 93 1.25 6.94 -23.89
C LYS A 93 2.70 6.60 -24.26
N ALA A 94 3.66 6.93 -23.40
CA ALA A 94 5.08 6.66 -23.63
C ALA A 94 5.48 5.22 -23.26
N THR A 95 4.83 4.63 -22.27
CA THR A 95 5.06 3.27 -21.78
C THR A 95 3.71 2.61 -21.49
N PRO A 96 3.08 1.98 -22.50
CA PRO A 96 1.72 1.44 -22.36
C PRO A 96 1.56 0.41 -21.25
N ILE A 97 2.59 -0.41 -21.01
CA ILE A 97 2.58 -1.45 -19.99
C ILE A 97 3.64 -1.12 -18.95
N LEU A 98 3.21 -0.90 -17.71
CA LEU A 98 4.09 -0.68 -16.57
C LEU A 98 4.43 -2.02 -15.88
N PRO A 99 5.65 -2.18 -15.37
CA PRO A 99 5.97 -3.29 -14.46
C PRO A 99 5.02 -3.29 -13.25
N GLU A 100 4.55 -4.47 -12.83
CA GLU A 100 3.57 -4.59 -11.74
C GLU A 100 4.01 -3.88 -10.45
N LYS A 101 5.30 -3.93 -10.13
CA LYS A 101 5.87 -3.23 -8.96
C LYS A 101 5.71 -1.70 -9.05
N GLU A 102 5.89 -1.12 -10.24
CA GLU A 102 5.71 0.31 -10.47
C GLU A 102 4.22 0.68 -10.44
N ALA A 103 3.37 -0.10 -11.11
CA ALA A 103 1.92 0.08 -11.07
C ALA A 103 1.36 -0.03 -9.64
N ARG A 104 1.91 -0.95 -8.81
CA ARG A 104 1.56 -1.10 -7.40
C ARG A 104 1.88 0.15 -6.57
N ILE A 105 3.04 0.76 -6.79
CA ILE A 105 3.41 2.00 -6.07
C ILE A 105 2.41 3.12 -6.40
N ILE A 106 2.06 3.27 -7.68
CA ILE A 106 1.13 4.30 -8.15
C ILE A 106 -0.27 4.07 -7.58
N ILE A 107 -0.81 2.84 -7.69
CA ILE A 107 -2.18 2.56 -7.22
C ILE A 107 -2.32 2.69 -5.70
N VAL A 108 -1.30 2.35 -4.92
CA VAL A 108 -1.27 2.58 -3.47
C VAL A 108 -1.38 4.07 -3.15
N GLN A 109 -0.63 4.92 -3.85
CA GLN A 109 -0.68 6.38 -3.64
C GLN A 109 -2.03 6.97 -4.06
N ILE A 110 -2.63 6.49 -5.16
CA ILE A 110 -3.99 6.87 -5.57
C ILE A 110 -5.00 6.53 -4.46
N PHE A 111 -4.96 5.31 -3.94
CA PHE A 111 -5.86 4.90 -2.86
C PHE A 111 -5.63 5.67 -1.56
N GLN A 112 -4.38 6.03 -1.23
CA GLN A 112 -4.10 6.92 -0.10
C GLN A 112 -4.76 8.30 -0.28
N GLY A 113 -4.72 8.85 -1.49
CA GLY A 113 -5.44 10.08 -1.85
C GLY A 113 -6.96 9.93 -1.67
N LEU A 114 -7.54 8.83 -2.15
CA LEU A 114 -8.97 8.55 -1.99
C LEU A 114 -9.37 8.38 -0.51
N VAL A 115 -8.54 7.71 0.30
CA VAL A 115 -8.76 7.58 1.75
C VAL A 115 -8.78 8.96 2.40
N TYR A 116 -7.87 9.85 2.03
CA TYR A 116 -7.86 11.22 2.53
C TYR A 116 -9.17 11.94 2.20
N LEU A 117 -9.65 11.88 0.96
CA LEU A 117 -10.91 12.49 0.54
C LEU A 117 -12.13 11.92 1.28
N ASN A 118 -12.12 10.61 1.53
CA ASN A 118 -13.22 9.92 2.19
C ASN A 118 -13.28 10.14 3.71
N LYS A 119 -12.16 10.49 4.35
CA LYS A 119 -12.06 10.74 5.81
C LYS A 119 -12.28 12.20 6.22
N ARG A 120 -12.51 13.10 5.26
CA ARG A 120 -12.87 14.50 5.58
C ARG A 120 -14.24 14.55 6.24
N GLY A 121 -14.48 15.59 7.05
CA GLY A 121 -15.80 15.81 7.67
C GLY A 121 -16.91 15.87 6.63
N GLN A 122 -16.70 16.62 5.55
CA GLN A 122 -17.49 16.49 4.32
C GLN A 122 -16.77 15.55 3.36
N LYS A 123 -17.34 14.36 3.13
CA LYS A 123 -16.71 13.35 2.27
C LYS A 123 -16.70 13.83 0.82
N ILE A 124 -15.60 13.60 0.13
CA ILE A 124 -15.46 13.98 -1.28
C ILE A 124 -15.39 12.72 -2.14
N ILE A 125 -16.24 12.65 -3.17
CA ILE A 125 -16.15 11.69 -4.27
C ILE A 125 -15.49 12.40 -5.44
N HIS A 126 -14.43 11.84 -6.01
CA HIS A 126 -13.71 12.46 -7.11
C HIS A 126 -14.53 12.47 -8.40
N TYR A 127 -15.17 11.33 -8.71
CA TYR A 127 -16.10 11.08 -9.82
C TYR A 127 -15.49 11.06 -11.24
N ASP A 128 -14.40 11.79 -11.50
CA ASP A 128 -13.69 11.72 -12.80
C ASP A 128 -12.24 11.23 -12.65
N LEU A 129 -12.04 10.15 -11.89
CA LEU A 129 -10.70 9.60 -11.68
C LEU A 129 -10.23 8.86 -12.95
N LYS A 130 -9.14 9.33 -13.54
CA LYS A 130 -8.53 8.81 -14.77
C LYS A 130 -7.03 9.11 -14.82
N PRO A 131 -6.24 8.49 -15.72
CA PRO A 131 -4.79 8.72 -15.77
C PRO A 131 -4.39 10.20 -15.96
N GLY A 132 -5.16 10.98 -16.74
CA GLY A 132 -4.91 12.41 -16.92
C GLY A 132 -5.08 13.24 -15.63
N ASN A 133 -5.79 12.71 -14.63
CA ASN A 133 -6.07 13.35 -13.35
C ASN A 133 -5.16 12.82 -12.22
N VAL A 134 -4.06 12.16 -12.59
CA VAL A 134 -3.01 11.72 -11.66
C VAL A 134 -1.68 12.32 -12.10
N LEU A 135 -1.19 13.32 -11.37
CA LEU A 135 0.08 14.00 -11.65
C LEU A 135 1.22 13.40 -10.84
N PHE A 136 2.43 13.44 -11.40
CA PHE A 136 3.65 13.15 -10.66
C PHE A 136 4.38 14.43 -10.28
N ASP A 137 4.68 14.58 -8.98
CA ASP A 137 5.53 15.68 -8.52
C ASP A 137 7.01 15.46 -8.89
N GLU A 138 7.87 16.42 -8.54
CA GLU A 138 9.31 16.39 -8.85
C GLU A 138 10.06 15.18 -8.28
N VAL A 139 9.44 14.47 -7.33
CA VAL A 139 10.03 13.30 -6.67
C VAL A 139 9.36 11.99 -7.09
N GLY A 140 8.41 12.04 -8.03
CA GLY A 140 7.72 10.88 -8.60
C GLY A 140 6.57 10.36 -7.74
N VAL A 141 6.02 11.18 -6.85
CA VAL A 141 4.83 10.83 -6.06
C VAL A 141 3.58 11.21 -6.86
N ALA A 142 2.68 10.24 -7.03
CA ALA A 142 1.38 10.39 -7.65
C ALA A 142 0.45 11.21 -6.76
N LYS A 143 -0.22 12.19 -7.37
CA LYS A 143 -1.22 13.06 -6.73
C LYS A 143 -2.47 13.12 -7.57
N VAL A 144 -3.61 12.86 -6.95
CA VAL A 144 -4.93 13.05 -7.57
C VAL A 144 -5.19 14.55 -7.72
N THR A 145 -5.63 14.97 -8.91
CA THR A 145 -5.92 16.36 -9.26
C THR A 145 -7.26 16.47 -10.01
N ASP A 146 -7.67 17.70 -10.31
CA ASP A 146 -8.86 18.03 -11.11
C ASP A 146 -10.19 17.57 -10.49
N PHE A 147 -10.62 18.35 -9.50
CA PHE A 147 -11.87 18.14 -8.76
C PHE A 147 -13.09 18.81 -9.44
N GLY A 148 -13.00 19.17 -10.72
CA GLY A 148 -14.05 19.94 -11.41
C GLY A 148 -15.42 19.23 -11.47
N LEU A 149 -15.43 17.90 -11.38
CA LEU A 149 -16.65 17.07 -11.36
C LEU A 149 -16.90 16.40 -10.00
N SER A 150 -16.10 16.73 -8.99
CA SER A 150 -16.20 16.10 -7.68
C SER A 150 -17.49 16.45 -6.95
N LYS A 151 -17.90 15.57 -6.05
CA LYS A 151 -19.12 15.69 -5.27
C LYS A 151 -18.81 15.72 -3.79
N ILE A 152 -19.49 16.61 -3.07
CA ILE A 152 -19.46 16.66 -1.62
C ILE A 152 -20.67 15.88 -1.11
N VAL A 153 -20.42 14.89 -0.26
CA VAL A 153 -21.47 14.10 0.39
C VAL A 153 -21.61 14.62 1.81
N GLU A 154 -22.80 15.11 2.14
CA GLU A 154 -23.17 15.53 3.49
C GLU A 154 -23.43 14.30 4.38
N ASP A 155 -23.21 14.44 5.69
CA ASP A 155 -23.27 13.32 6.64
C ASP A 155 -24.68 12.70 6.77
N ASP A 156 -25.73 13.45 6.44
CA ASP A 156 -27.14 13.00 6.51
C ASP A 156 -27.59 12.16 5.30
N VAL A 157 -26.74 12.03 4.29
CA VAL A 157 -27.00 11.13 3.16
C VAL A 157 -26.56 9.73 3.60
N GLY A 158 -27.52 8.91 4.06
CA GLY A 158 -27.26 7.56 4.60
C GLY A 158 -26.45 6.62 3.69
N SER A 159 -26.34 5.35 4.07
CA SER A 159 -25.49 4.35 3.39
C SER A 159 -25.77 4.10 1.89
N GLN A 160 -26.84 4.67 1.33
CA GLN A 160 -27.24 4.54 -0.06
C GLN A 160 -26.50 5.48 -1.03
N GLY A 161 -25.74 6.46 -0.54
CA GLY A 161 -25.03 7.43 -1.39
C GLY A 161 -25.92 8.58 -1.85
N MET A 162 -25.43 9.41 -2.77
CA MET A 162 -26.12 10.62 -3.25
C MET A 162 -26.64 10.47 -4.68
N GLU A 163 -27.69 11.23 -5.01
CA GLU A 163 -28.18 11.34 -6.38
C GLU A 163 -27.12 11.97 -7.29
N LEU A 164 -26.88 11.34 -8.44
CA LEU A 164 -26.00 11.85 -9.47
C LEU A 164 -26.75 12.86 -10.34
N THR A 165 -26.55 14.14 -10.06
CA THR A 165 -27.20 15.26 -10.76
C THR A 165 -26.54 15.64 -12.09
N SER A 166 -25.38 15.06 -12.40
CA SER A 166 -24.60 15.33 -13.62
C SER A 166 -24.44 14.06 -14.47
N GLN A 167 -25.56 13.38 -14.75
CA GLN A 167 -25.57 12.24 -15.67
C GLN A 167 -24.95 12.65 -17.02
N GLY A 168 -24.13 11.76 -17.58
CA GLY A 168 -23.43 12.00 -18.84
C GLY A 168 -22.12 12.77 -18.71
N ALA A 169 -21.77 13.31 -17.53
CA ALA A 169 -20.43 13.85 -17.25
C ALA A 169 -19.42 12.74 -16.87
N GLY A 170 -18.14 13.09 -16.91
CA GLY A 170 -17.04 12.18 -16.58
C GLY A 170 -16.54 11.38 -17.80
N THR A 171 -15.53 10.55 -17.56
CA THR A 171 -14.83 9.80 -18.62
C THR A 171 -15.28 8.34 -18.64
N TYR A 172 -16.12 7.96 -19.61
CA TYR A 172 -16.99 6.77 -19.53
C TYR A 172 -16.28 5.44 -19.33
N TRP A 173 -15.09 5.26 -19.89
CA TRP A 173 -14.32 4.03 -19.69
C TRP A 173 -13.94 3.77 -18.22
N TYR A 174 -13.91 4.81 -17.38
CA TYR A 174 -13.55 4.75 -15.96
C TYR A 174 -14.75 4.85 -15.02
N LEU A 175 -15.96 5.00 -15.56
CA LEU A 175 -17.19 5.05 -14.76
C LEU A 175 -17.78 3.64 -14.59
N PRO A 176 -18.43 3.37 -13.44
CA PRO A 176 -19.06 2.09 -13.19
C PRO A 176 -20.47 1.97 -13.81
N PRO A 177 -21.04 0.76 -13.90
CA PRO A 177 -22.33 0.51 -14.57
C PRO A 177 -23.49 1.33 -14.00
N GLU A 178 -23.53 1.58 -12.69
CA GLU A 178 -24.59 2.38 -12.07
C GLU A 178 -24.66 3.83 -12.57
N CYS A 179 -23.60 4.36 -13.20
CA CYS A 179 -23.63 5.71 -13.79
C CYS A 179 -24.35 5.77 -15.15
N PHE A 180 -24.66 4.62 -15.75
CA PHE A 180 -25.26 4.51 -17.08
C PHE A 180 -26.69 3.97 -17.07
N ASP A 181 -27.17 3.46 -15.93
CA ASP A 181 -28.55 2.98 -15.82
C ASP A 181 -29.52 4.17 -15.85
N LEU A 182 -30.19 4.36 -17.00
CA LEU A 182 -31.19 5.42 -17.21
C LEU A 182 -32.60 4.99 -16.76
N SER A 183 -32.80 3.74 -16.33
CA SER A 183 -34.11 3.27 -15.89
C SER A 183 -34.52 3.83 -14.52
N LYS A 184 -33.55 4.36 -13.76
CA LYS A 184 -33.72 4.92 -12.42
C LYS A 184 -32.80 6.11 -12.25
N THR A 185 -33.09 6.96 -11.27
CA THR A 185 -32.15 7.98 -10.82
C THR A 185 -30.89 7.31 -10.26
N PRO A 186 -29.69 7.53 -10.83
CA PRO A 186 -28.48 6.86 -10.39
C PRO A 186 -27.99 7.44 -9.07
N PHE A 187 -27.69 6.56 -8.13
CA PHE A 187 -27.04 6.89 -6.88
C PHE A 187 -25.57 6.51 -6.92
N ILE A 188 -24.73 7.44 -6.48
CA ILE A 188 -23.29 7.25 -6.42
C ILE A 188 -22.77 7.36 -4.99
N SER A 189 -21.68 6.64 -4.72
CA SER A 189 -20.93 6.73 -3.49
C SER A 189 -19.43 6.74 -3.81
N SER A 190 -18.57 6.82 -2.79
CA SER A 190 -17.11 6.67 -2.96
C SER A 190 -16.68 5.38 -3.69
N LYS A 191 -17.58 4.39 -3.80
CA LYS A 191 -17.38 3.16 -4.58
C LYS A 191 -17.23 3.40 -6.10
N VAL A 192 -17.65 4.57 -6.60
CA VAL A 192 -17.36 4.99 -7.98
C VAL A 192 -15.86 5.15 -8.20
N ASP A 193 -15.17 5.85 -7.30
CA ASP A 193 -13.72 6.06 -7.41
C ASP A 193 -12.93 4.75 -7.27
N VAL A 194 -13.45 3.77 -6.52
CA VAL A 194 -12.87 2.42 -6.40
C VAL A 194 -12.90 1.70 -7.76
N TRP A 195 -14.01 1.79 -8.50
CA TRP A 195 -14.11 1.25 -9.85
C TRP A 195 -13.12 1.94 -10.79
N SER A 196 -13.10 3.26 -10.81
CA SER A 196 -12.18 4.05 -11.65
C SER A 196 -10.71 3.68 -11.37
N ALA A 197 -10.34 3.54 -10.11
CA ALA A 197 -9.00 3.08 -9.70
C ALA A 197 -8.69 1.66 -10.20
N GLY A 198 -9.66 0.75 -10.16
CA GLY A 198 -9.55 -0.60 -10.73
C GLY A 198 -9.30 -0.59 -12.25
N VAL A 199 -10.03 0.25 -12.99
CA VAL A 199 -9.84 0.43 -14.44
C VAL A 199 -8.44 0.97 -14.73
N MET A 200 -7.98 1.99 -14.00
CA MET A 200 -6.63 2.52 -14.14
C MET A 200 -5.56 1.48 -13.84
N PHE A 201 -5.73 0.69 -12.78
CA PHE A 201 -4.76 -0.35 -12.41
C PHE A 201 -4.67 -1.44 -13.47
N TYR A 202 -5.81 -1.88 -14.02
CA TYR A 202 -5.82 -2.77 -15.18
C TYR A 202 -5.08 -2.14 -16.38
N GLN A 203 -5.36 -0.88 -16.69
CA GLN A 203 -4.71 -0.18 -17.80
C GLN A 203 -3.19 -0.07 -17.63
N MET A 204 -2.71 0.21 -16.42
CA MET A 204 -1.28 0.23 -16.13
C MET A 204 -0.61 -1.12 -16.40
N LEU A 205 -1.29 -2.23 -16.08
CA LEU A 205 -0.72 -3.58 -16.21
C LEU A 205 -0.84 -4.19 -17.60
N TYR A 206 -1.88 -3.84 -18.36
CA TYR A 206 -2.19 -4.49 -19.64
C TYR A 206 -2.11 -3.55 -20.84
N GLY A 207 -1.87 -2.25 -20.63
CA GLY A 207 -1.81 -1.23 -21.68
C GLY A 207 -3.12 -0.95 -22.41
N ARG A 208 -4.21 -1.53 -21.91
CA ARG A 208 -5.56 -1.37 -22.45
C ARG A 208 -6.59 -1.28 -21.34
N ARG A 209 -7.75 -0.71 -21.63
CA ARG A 209 -8.86 -0.64 -20.67
C ARG A 209 -9.57 -1.99 -20.63
N PRO A 210 -10.09 -2.45 -19.49
CA PRO A 210 -10.81 -3.73 -19.40
C PRO A 210 -12.12 -3.72 -20.19
N PHE A 211 -12.74 -2.55 -20.34
CA PHE A 211 -14.00 -2.36 -21.05
C PHE A 211 -13.88 -1.20 -22.03
N GLY A 212 -14.52 -1.35 -23.20
CA GLY A 212 -14.58 -0.32 -24.23
C GLY A 212 -13.23 0.20 -24.74
N HIS A 213 -12.15 -0.58 -24.63
CA HIS A 213 -10.88 -0.22 -25.24
C HIS A 213 -11.09 0.06 -26.74
N ASP A 214 -10.55 1.18 -27.23
CA ASP A 214 -10.70 1.69 -28.59
C ASP A 214 -12.12 2.08 -29.05
N GLN A 215 -13.14 1.95 -28.20
CA GLN A 215 -14.45 2.54 -28.47
C GLN A 215 -14.46 4.01 -28.09
N THR A 216 -15.26 4.84 -28.76
CA THR A 216 -15.56 6.22 -28.33
C THR A 216 -16.61 6.23 -27.21
N GLN A 217 -16.82 7.36 -26.53
CA GLN A 217 -17.86 7.48 -25.50
C GLN A 217 -19.26 7.27 -26.07
N GLU A 218 -19.52 7.79 -27.27
CA GLU A 218 -20.80 7.61 -27.98
C GLU A 218 -21.05 6.13 -28.27
N ARG A 219 -19.99 5.40 -28.67
CA ARG A 219 -20.09 3.96 -28.91
C ARG A 219 -20.31 3.17 -27.63
N ILE A 220 -19.64 3.54 -26.54
CA ILE A 220 -19.86 2.94 -25.21
C ILE A 220 -21.32 3.06 -24.79
N LEU A 221 -21.92 4.25 -24.94
CA LEU A 221 -23.33 4.47 -24.63
C LEU A 221 -24.24 3.66 -25.54
N ARG A 222 -24.05 3.76 -26.87
CA ARG A 222 -24.92 3.11 -27.85
C ARG A 222 -24.92 1.59 -27.73
N GLU A 223 -23.78 1.00 -27.35
CA GLU A 223 -23.58 -0.45 -27.26
C GLU A 223 -23.71 -0.97 -25.82
N ASP A 224 -24.15 -0.14 -24.86
CA ASP A 224 -24.31 -0.49 -23.45
C ASP A 224 -23.05 -1.17 -22.87
N THR A 225 -21.86 -0.74 -23.30
CA THR A 225 -20.63 -1.53 -23.07
C THR A 225 -20.32 -1.67 -21.59
N ILE A 226 -20.49 -0.59 -20.81
CA ILE A 226 -20.26 -0.63 -19.36
C ILE A 226 -21.42 -1.31 -18.62
N ILE A 227 -22.67 -1.14 -19.08
CA ILE A 227 -23.83 -1.85 -18.51
C ILE A 227 -23.68 -3.37 -18.66
N ASN A 228 -23.06 -3.82 -19.74
CA ASN A 228 -22.80 -5.24 -20.01
C ASN A 228 -21.48 -5.77 -19.42
N ALA A 229 -20.69 -4.93 -18.73
CA ALA A 229 -19.39 -5.27 -18.15
C ALA A 229 -19.50 -6.09 -16.85
N ARG A 230 -20.13 -7.27 -16.92
CA ARG A 230 -20.44 -8.11 -15.74
C ARG A 230 -19.21 -8.71 -15.06
N ARG A 231 -18.13 -8.95 -15.80
CA ARG A 231 -16.89 -9.56 -15.31
C ARG A 231 -15.68 -8.99 -16.06
N VAL A 232 -14.57 -8.81 -15.35
CA VAL A 232 -13.28 -8.45 -15.95
C VAL A 232 -12.55 -9.69 -16.46
N GLU A 233 -11.98 -9.58 -17.65
CA GLU A 233 -11.15 -10.62 -18.26
C GLU A 233 -9.67 -10.21 -18.30
N PHE A 234 -8.79 -11.18 -18.03
CA PHE A 234 -7.35 -10.95 -17.99
C PHE A 234 -6.66 -11.71 -19.13
N PRO A 235 -5.91 -11.02 -20.01
CA PRO A 235 -5.12 -11.70 -21.03
C PRO A 235 -3.99 -12.53 -20.40
N SER A 236 -3.49 -13.51 -21.13
CA SER A 236 -2.39 -14.37 -20.67
C SER A 236 -1.03 -13.66 -20.61
N LYS A 237 -0.88 -12.54 -21.34
CA LYS A 237 0.31 -11.69 -21.34
C LYS A 237 -0.07 -10.21 -21.21
N PRO A 238 0.74 -9.41 -20.50
CA PRO A 238 1.87 -9.80 -19.63
C PRO A 238 1.42 -10.67 -18.45
N ALA A 239 2.36 -11.42 -17.88
CA ALA A 239 2.10 -12.18 -16.65
C ALA A 239 1.95 -11.20 -15.48
N VAL A 240 0.81 -11.28 -14.80
CA VAL A 240 0.44 -10.46 -13.64
C VAL A 240 0.03 -11.41 -12.52
N SER A 241 0.42 -11.07 -11.29
CA SER A 241 0.15 -11.88 -10.10
C SER A 241 -1.34 -12.11 -9.87
N ASN A 242 -1.69 -13.20 -9.18
CA ASN A 242 -3.09 -13.46 -8.84
C ASN A 242 -3.61 -12.41 -7.85
N GLU A 243 -2.76 -11.95 -6.94
CA GLU A 243 -3.07 -10.92 -5.96
C GLU A 243 -3.44 -9.59 -6.63
N ALA A 244 -2.71 -9.17 -7.67
CA ALA A 244 -3.05 -7.98 -8.45
C ALA A 244 -4.39 -8.17 -9.19
N LYS A 245 -4.62 -9.34 -9.80
CA LYS A 245 -5.89 -9.66 -10.47
C LYS A 245 -7.06 -9.68 -9.49
N ASP A 246 -6.86 -10.20 -8.28
CA ASP A 246 -7.89 -10.25 -7.22
C ASP A 246 -8.23 -8.85 -6.70
N LEU A 247 -7.25 -7.96 -6.54
CA LEU A 247 -7.52 -6.55 -6.28
C LEU A 247 -8.38 -5.94 -7.40
N ILE A 248 -8.00 -6.13 -8.67
CA ILE A 248 -8.77 -5.61 -9.82
C ILE A 248 -10.20 -6.17 -9.82
N ARG A 249 -10.40 -7.47 -9.59
CA ARG A 249 -11.74 -8.08 -9.53
C ARG A 249 -12.61 -7.44 -8.46
N ARG A 250 -12.07 -7.19 -7.26
CA ARG A 250 -12.82 -6.53 -6.18
C ARG A 250 -13.13 -5.06 -6.49
N CYS A 251 -12.20 -4.34 -7.11
CA CYS A 251 -12.48 -2.97 -7.56
C CYS A 251 -13.57 -2.93 -8.64
N LEU A 252 -13.57 -3.92 -9.55
CA LEU A 252 -14.49 -4.03 -10.68
C LEU A 252 -15.69 -4.94 -10.39
N THR A 253 -16.10 -5.07 -9.13
CA THR A 253 -17.35 -5.75 -8.77
C THR A 253 -18.53 -4.99 -9.38
N TYR A 254 -19.32 -5.69 -10.20
CA TYR A 254 -20.41 -5.09 -10.97
C TYR A 254 -21.46 -4.44 -10.06
N ASN A 255 -21.99 -5.18 -9.09
CA ASN A 255 -23.00 -4.67 -8.17
C ASN A 255 -22.38 -3.67 -7.20
N GLN A 256 -22.88 -2.43 -7.21
CA GLN A 256 -22.37 -1.36 -6.35
C GLN A 256 -22.45 -1.71 -4.85
N SER A 257 -23.49 -2.42 -4.41
CA SER A 257 -23.66 -2.84 -3.00
C SER A 257 -22.62 -3.84 -2.53
N GLU A 258 -22.10 -4.68 -3.43
CA GLU A 258 -21.07 -5.69 -3.15
C GLU A 258 -19.65 -5.15 -3.35
N ARG A 259 -19.52 -4.05 -4.12
CA ARG A 259 -18.23 -3.40 -4.34
C ARG A 259 -17.75 -2.79 -3.01
N PRO A 260 -16.52 -3.07 -2.57
CA PRO A 260 -15.98 -2.46 -1.35
C PRO A 260 -15.86 -0.94 -1.53
N ASP A 261 -16.09 -0.19 -0.46
CA ASP A 261 -15.76 1.24 -0.44
C ASP A 261 -14.25 1.46 -0.27
N VAL A 262 -13.84 2.73 -0.33
CA VAL A 262 -12.44 3.15 -0.25
C VAL A 262 -11.78 2.68 1.05
N LEU A 263 -12.48 2.76 2.19
CA LEU A 263 -11.90 2.37 3.48
C LEU A 263 -11.75 0.84 3.59
N THR A 264 -12.66 0.09 2.99
CA THR A 264 -12.64 -1.38 2.99
C THR A 264 -11.59 -1.90 2.00
N ILE A 265 -11.54 -1.39 0.76
CA ILE A 265 -10.61 -1.89 -0.27
C ILE A 265 -9.14 -1.65 0.11
N THR A 266 -8.84 -0.55 0.82
CA THR A 266 -7.48 -0.20 1.25
C THR A 266 -6.92 -1.08 2.37
N GLN A 267 -7.75 -1.90 3.01
CA GLN A 267 -7.29 -2.92 3.97
C GLN A 267 -6.72 -4.17 3.29
N ASP A 268 -6.81 -4.27 1.96
CA ASP A 268 -6.32 -5.43 1.23
C ASP A 268 -4.80 -5.64 1.35
N HIS A 269 -4.39 -6.90 1.43
CA HIS A 269 -2.99 -7.30 1.53
C HIS A 269 -2.13 -6.85 0.34
N TYR A 270 -2.70 -6.72 -0.86
CA TYR A 270 -1.99 -6.19 -2.02
C TYR A 270 -1.68 -4.69 -1.88
N LEU A 271 -2.53 -3.92 -1.17
CA LEU A 271 -2.32 -2.49 -0.98
C LEU A 271 -1.48 -2.17 0.27
N SER A 272 -1.32 -3.12 1.18
CA SER A 272 -0.42 -2.98 2.33
C SER A 272 1.01 -3.36 1.99
N TYR A 273 1.98 -2.60 2.53
CA TYR A 273 3.37 -3.01 2.61
C TYR A 273 3.55 -3.95 3.81
N ALA A 274 2.93 -5.13 3.77
CA ALA A 274 3.29 -6.20 4.69
C ALA A 274 4.55 -6.88 4.16
N LYS A 275 5.66 -6.79 4.90
CA LYS A 275 6.82 -7.68 4.69
C LYS A 275 6.29 -9.12 4.77
N LYS A 276 6.40 -9.88 3.68
CA LYS A 276 6.54 -11.34 3.81
C LYS A 276 8.00 -11.63 4.13
#